data_AF-A0A5B9MT81-F1
#
_entry.id   AF-A0A5B9MT81-F1
#
_cell.length_a   1.000
_cell.length_b   1.000
_cell.length_c   1.000
_cell.angle_alpha   90.00
_cell.angle_beta   90.00
_cell.angle_gamma   90.00
#
_symmetry.space_group_name_H-M   'P 1'
#
loop_
_entity.id
_entity.type
_entity.pdbx_description
1 polymer ?
#
loop_
_entity_poly.entity_id
_entity_poly.type
_entity_poly.pdbx_seq_one_letter_code
_entity_poly.pdbx_strand_id
1 'polypeptide(L)'
;MRAQGRLSQLHLALLNYQTVNGFLPDRNVTDPNGRPLFSWVGSILPYIEQHEIASSLDISQPWNSPSNEKSLASGERFWNWYTEDGYFISTYNGAGSMWDADGNPLGKLADYPTHVVLVATAIDGVHPLEPFSLSEAGLREILAAGHMAVYVDADRIHGTVTLDGESIVFARGMVQ
;
A
#
# COMPACT_ATOMS: atom_id res chain seq x y z
N MET A 1 5.37 -14.24 -10.08
CA MET A 1 6.22 -13.53 -9.10
C MET A 1 5.50 -13.48 -7.75
N ARG A 2 6.16 -13.72 -6.61
CA ARG A 2 5.48 -13.88 -5.30
C ARG A 2 4.74 -12.62 -4.81
N ALA A 3 5.21 -11.42 -5.17
CA ALA A 3 4.57 -10.14 -4.83
C ALA A 3 3.14 -9.98 -5.41
N GLN A 4 2.81 -10.62 -6.54
CA GLN A 4 1.46 -10.53 -7.13
C GLN A 4 0.39 -11.14 -6.22
N GLY A 5 0.71 -12.24 -5.53
CA GLY A 5 -0.20 -12.88 -4.58
C GLY A 5 -0.52 -11.96 -3.40
N ARG A 6 0.48 -11.22 -2.91
CA ARG A 6 0.30 -10.23 -1.84
C ARG A 6 -0.47 -9.01 -2.32
N LEU A 7 -0.19 -8.51 -3.53
CA LEU A 7 -0.98 -7.45 -4.18
C LEU A 7 -2.46 -7.86 -4.30
N SER A 8 -2.74 -9.11 -4.71
CA SER A 8 -4.12 -9.63 -4.79
C SER A 8 -4.81 -9.66 -3.43
N GLN A 9 -4.12 -10.11 -2.38
CA GLN A 9 -4.68 -10.18 -1.02
C GLN A 9 -4.94 -8.79 -0.44
N LEU A 10 -3.99 -7.86 -0.60
CA LEU A 10 -4.14 -6.49 -0.10
C LEU A 10 -5.19 -5.69 -0.89
N HIS A 11 -5.29 -5.90 -2.21
CA HIS A 11 -6.38 -5.34 -3.01
C HIS A 11 -7.74 -5.86 -2.53
N LEU A 12 -7.88 -7.16 -2.30
CA LEU A 12 -9.11 -7.74 -1.77
C LEU A 12 -9.47 -7.16 -0.39
N ALA A 13 -8.48 -6.95 0.49
CA ALA A 13 -8.69 -6.31 1.78
C ALA A 13 -9.18 -4.86 1.64
N LEU A 14 -8.63 -4.08 0.70
CA LEU A 14 -9.11 -2.73 0.36
C LEU A 14 -10.54 -2.75 -0.19
N LEU A 15 -10.88 -3.71 -1.04
CA LEU A 15 -12.24 -3.88 -1.55
C LEU A 15 -13.23 -4.24 -0.43
N ASN A 16 -12.84 -5.11 0.50
CA ASN A 16 -13.65 -5.47 1.67
C ASN A 16 -13.84 -4.26 2.60
N TYR A 17 -12.77 -3.49 2.85
CA TYR A 17 -12.86 -2.22 3.59
C TYR A 17 -13.86 -1.27 2.92
N GLN A 18 -13.75 -1.06 1.61
CA GLN A 18 -14.66 -0.19 0.87
C GLN A 18 -16.11 -0.71 0.91
N THR A 19 -16.31 -2.02 0.88
CA THR A 19 -17.64 -2.62 0.94
C THR A 19 -18.33 -2.34 2.27
N VAL A 20 -17.58 -2.33 3.37
CA VAL A 20 -18.10 -2.05 4.72
C VAL A 20 -18.25 -0.55 4.99
N ASN A 21 -17.28 0.27 4.58
CA ASN A 21 -17.22 1.69 4.95
C ASN A 21 -17.79 2.63 3.87
N GLY A 22 -17.93 2.16 2.63
CA GLY A 22 -18.42 2.93 1.48
C GLY A 22 -17.34 3.72 0.73
N PHE A 23 -16.11 3.79 1.26
CA PHE A 23 -14.95 4.49 0.71
C PHE A 23 -13.66 3.68 0.97
N LEU A 24 -12.61 3.91 0.18
CA LEU A 24 -11.26 3.39 0.46
C LEU A 24 -10.65 4.11 1.67
N PRO A 25 -9.71 3.50 2.41
CA PRO A 25 -9.04 4.23 3.48
C PRO A 25 -8.20 5.38 2.91
N ASP A 26 -8.07 6.45 3.69
CA ASP A 26 -7.05 7.46 3.43
C ASP A 26 -5.66 6.79 3.45
N ARG A 27 -4.72 7.38 2.69
CA ARG A 27 -3.35 6.87 2.59
C ARG A 27 -2.68 6.76 3.95
N ASN A 28 -3.01 7.70 4.85
CA ASN A 28 -2.52 7.75 6.22
C ASN A 28 -3.69 7.96 7.18
N VAL A 29 -3.64 7.28 8.32
CA VAL A 29 -4.48 7.61 9.48
C VAL A 29 -3.79 8.75 10.22
N THR A 30 -4.50 9.85 10.45
CA THR A 30 -3.97 11.07 11.08
C THR A 30 -4.62 11.36 12.43
N ASP A 31 -3.91 12.12 13.27
CA ASP A 31 -4.46 12.70 14.49
C ASP A 31 -5.37 13.92 14.16
N PRO A 32 -6.05 14.51 15.16
CA PRO A 32 -6.89 15.69 14.94
C PRO A 32 -6.17 16.94 14.39
N ASN A 33 -4.84 16.97 14.41
CA ASN A 33 -4.01 18.04 13.87
C ASN A 33 -3.46 17.71 12.48
N GLY A 34 -3.84 16.57 11.88
CA GLY A 34 -3.35 16.11 10.59
C GLY A 34 -1.98 15.43 10.64
N ARG A 35 -1.43 15.15 11.82
CA ARG A 35 -0.17 14.42 11.93
C ARG A 35 -0.40 12.94 11.58
N PRO A 36 0.35 12.36 10.62
CA PRO A 36 0.19 10.95 10.28
C PRO A 36 0.70 10.05 11.41
N LEU A 37 -0.11 9.06 11.78
CA LEU A 37 0.14 8.08 12.83
C LEU A 37 0.43 6.69 12.25
N PHE A 38 -0.34 6.28 11.23
CA PHE A 38 -0.24 4.99 10.56
C PHE A 38 -0.44 5.14 9.05
N SER A 39 0.05 4.18 8.27
CA SER A 39 -0.38 3.98 6.89
C SER A 39 -1.79 3.39 6.80
N TRP A 40 -2.36 3.41 5.59
CA TRP A 40 -3.58 2.70 5.20
C TRP A 40 -3.60 1.21 5.60
N VAL A 41 -2.44 0.56 5.79
CA VAL A 41 -2.36 -0.84 6.22
C VAL A 41 -3.03 -1.03 7.57
N GLY A 42 -2.90 -0.07 8.50
CA GLY A 42 -3.57 -0.13 9.80
C GLY A 42 -5.09 -0.27 9.68
N SER A 43 -5.69 0.44 8.71
CA SER A 43 -7.14 0.42 8.45
C SER A 43 -7.63 -0.92 7.88
N ILE A 44 -6.78 -1.64 7.14
CA ILE A 44 -7.18 -2.88 6.47
C ILE A 44 -6.84 -4.16 7.26
N LEU A 45 -6.13 -4.07 8.40
CA LEU A 45 -5.73 -5.24 9.20
C LEU A 45 -6.89 -6.23 9.48
N PRO A 46 -8.09 -5.79 9.90
CA PRO A 46 -9.22 -6.72 10.10
C PRO A 46 -9.65 -7.43 8.81
N TYR A 47 -9.47 -6.78 7.66
CA TYR A 47 -9.91 -7.27 6.36
C TYR A 47 -8.89 -8.21 5.68
N ILE A 48 -7.74 -8.44 6.34
CA ILE A 48 -6.72 -9.43 5.97
C ILE A 48 -6.40 -10.38 7.15
N GLU A 49 -7.43 -10.68 7.93
CA GLU A 49 -7.40 -11.64 9.05
C GLU A 49 -6.47 -11.25 10.22
N GLN A 50 -5.99 -10.01 10.28
CA GLN A 50 -5.13 -9.52 11.36
C GLN A 50 -5.92 -8.78 12.47
N HIS A 51 -7.03 -9.38 12.91
CA HIS A 51 -7.92 -8.78 13.93
C HIS A 51 -7.23 -8.58 15.28
N GLU A 52 -6.36 -9.51 15.68
CA GLU A 52 -5.64 -9.43 16.96
C GLU A 52 -4.65 -8.27 17.00
N ILE A 53 -3.94 -8.05 15.89
CA ILE A 53 -3.05 -6.89 15.72
C ILE A 53 -3.89 -5.61 15.75
N ALA A 54 -4.95 -5.54 14.94
CA ALA A 54 -5.81 -4.36 14.86
C ALA A 54 -6.40 -3.96 16.22
N SER A 55 -6.83 -4.94 17.02
CA SER A 55 -7.47 -4.72 18.32
C SER A 55 -6.49 -4.31 19.42
N SER A 56 -5.19 -4.52 19.23
CA SER A 56 -4.15 -4.21 20.21
C SER A 56 -3.36 -2.95 19.90
N LEU A 57 -3.56 -2.32 18.73
CA LEU A 57 -2.92 -1.05 18.40
C LEU A 57 -3.59 0.12 19.15
N ASP A 58 -2.77 0.95 19.79
CA ASP A 58 -3.17 2.28 20.24
C ASP A 58 -3.13 3.24 19.03
N ILE A 59 -4.29 3.39 18.39
CA ILE A 59 -4.46 4.24 17.21
C ILE A 59 -4.33 5.74 17.50
N SER A 60 -4.26 6.15 18.78
CA SER A 60 -4.05 7.55 19.16
C SER A 60 -2.57 7.95 19.20
N GLN A 61 -1.67 6.96 19.09
CA GLN A 61 -0.22 7.15 19.13
C GLN A 61 0.42 6.77 17.79
N PRO A 62 1.61 7.28 17.46
CA PRO A 62 2.37 6.84 16.29
C PRO A 62 2.56 5.32 16.28
N TRP A 63 2.62 4.73 15.08
CA TRP A 63 2.79 3.29 14.89
C TRP A 63 3.99 2.70 15.64
N ASN A 64 5.08 3.44 15.77
CA ASN A 64 6.33 3.05 16.43
C ASN A 64 6.43 3.56 17.88
N SER A 65 5.32 3.96 18.50
CA SER A 65 5.30 4.35 19.90
C SER A 65 5.54 3.14 20.82
N PRO A 66 6.07 3.35 22.05
CA PRO A 66 6.21 2.28 23.03
C PRO A 66 4.90 1.53 23.33
N SER A 67 3.75 2.22 23.25
CA SER A 67 2.42 1.60 23.44
C SER A 67 2.12 0.52 22.40
N ASN A 68 2.68 0.62 21.19
CA ASN A 68 2.44 -0.29 20.08
C ASN A 68 3.49 -1.40 19.95
N GLU A 69 4.58 -1.36 20.72
CA GLU A 69 5.70 -2.30 20.62
C GLU A 69 5.25 -3.76 20.75
N LYS A 70 4.39 -4.06 21.73
CA LYS A 70 3.87 -5.42 21.93
C LYS A 70 3.01 -5.90 20.76
N SER A 71 2.19 -5.02 20.18
CA SER A 71 1.33 -5.32 19.05
C SER A 71 2.16 -5.59 17.80
N LEU A 72 3.19 -4.79 17.57
CA LEU A 72 4.17 -5.01 16.51
C LEU A 72 4.87 -6.37 16.66
N ALA A 73 5.38 -6.68 17.86
CA ALA A 73 6.04 -7.96 18.13
C ALA A 73 5.11 -9.16 17.89
N SER A 74 3.84 -9.06 18.32
CA SER A 74 2.86 -10.13 18.10
C SER A 74 2.52 -10.38 16.61
N GLY A 75 2.70 -9.35 15.78
CA GLY A 75 2.42 -9.39 14.34
C GLY A 75 3.60 -9.83 13.46
N GLU A 76 4.74 -10.23 14.04
CA GLU A 76 5.99 -10.50 13.32
C GLU A 76 5.80 -11.37 12.07
N ARG A 77 5.00 -12.44 12.17
CA ARG A 77 4.71 -13.32 11.03
C ARG A 77 4.05 -12.58 9.87
N PHE A 78 3.11 -11.68 10.15
CA PHE A 78 2.42 -10.90 9.13
C PHE A 78 3.34 -9.83 8.53
N TRP A 79 4.16 -9.15 9.34
CA TRP A 79 5.12 -8.17 8.86
C TRP A 79 6.18 -8.80 7.95
N ASN A 80 6.69 -9.98 8.32
CA ASN A 80 7.63 -10.75 7.50
C ASN A 80 7.00 -11.22 6.18
N TRP A 81 5.73 -11.65 6.21
CA TRP A 81 5.00 -11.98 5.00
C TRP A 81 4.83 -10.75 4.09
N TYR A 82 4.54 -9.58 4.66
CA TYR A 82 4.29 -8.35 3.90
C TYR A 82 5.49 -7.95 3.04
N THR A 83 6.70 -8.08 3.59
CA THR A 83 7.97 -7.65 2.97
C THR A 83 8.79 -8.80 2.37
N GLU A 84 8.22 -10.01 2.29
CA GLU A 84 8.92 -11.21 1.80
C GLU A 84 9.45 -11.01 0.35
N ASP A 85 10.50 -11.76 -0.01
CA ASP A 85 11.11 -11.75 -1.35
C ASP A 85 11.68 -10.39 -1.80
N GLY A 86 11.88 -9.45 -0.88
CA GLY A 86 12.50 -8.14 -1.15
C GLY A 86 11.57 -7.13 -1.82
N TYR A 87 10.24 -7.35 -1.78
CA TYR A 87 9.26 -6.40 -2.31
C TYR A 87 8.42 -5.81 -1.20
N PHE A 88 8.39 -4.49 -1.12
CA PHE A 88 7.45 -3.75 -0.29
C PHE A 88 6.25 -3.31 -1.14
N ILE A 89 5.04 -3.41 -0.58
CA ILE A 89 3.82 -2.96 -1.23
C ILE A 89 3.38 -1.63 -0.63
N SER A 90 3.20 -0.62 -1.48
CA SER A 90 2.80 0.72 -1.08
C SER A 90 1.72 1.28 -1.99
N THR A 91 1.04 2.32 -1.52
CA THR A 91 0.30 3.21 -2.41
C THR A 91 1.29 4.00 -3.27
N TYR A 92 0.82 4.52 -4.39
CA TYR A 92 1.59 5.37 -5.28
C TYR A 92 1.14 6.83 -5.16
N ASN A 93 2.07 7.76 -5.13
CA ASN A 93 1.83 9.20 -5.16
C ASN A 93 2.36 9.78 -6.48
N GLY A 94 1.56 9.65 -7.53
CA GLY A 94 1.85 10.12 -8.87
C GLY A 94 0.63 9.99 -9.78
N ALA A 95 0.83 10.28 -11.06
CA ALA A 95 -0.25 10.28 -12.04
C ALA A 95 -0.98 8.93 -12.12
N GLY A 96 -2.31 8.96 -12.13
CA GLY A 96 -3.14 7.75 -12.23
C GLY A 96 -3.29 6.96 -10.93
N SER A 97 -2.86 7.49 -9.77
CA SER A 97 -3.10 6.88 -8.46
C SER A 97 -4.56 6.96 -8.02
N MET A 98 -5.03 5.97 -7.26
CA MET A 98 -6.33 6.00 -6.56
C MET A 98 -6.43 7.01 -5.42
N TRP A 99 -5.31 7.63 -5.02
CA TRP A 99 -5.27 8.68 -4.01
C TRP A 99 -4.77 9.99 -4.61
N ASP A 100 -5.35 11.10 -4.17
CA ASP A 100 -4.88 12.43 -4.53
C ASP A 100 -3.53 12.79 -3.85
N ALA A 101 -3.07 14.02 -4.07
CA ALA A 101 -1.80 14.50 -3.53
C ALA A 101 -1.80 14.59 -1.99
N ASP A 102 -2.97 14.84 -1.38
CA ASP A 102 -3.16 14.93 0.06
C ASP A 102 -3.36 13.55 0.71
N GLY A 103 -3.54 12.51 -0.11
CA GLY A 103 -3.72 11.13 0.32
C GLY A 103 -5.17 10.75 0.57
N ASN A 104 -6.13 11.52 0.07
CA ASN A 104 -7.55 11.15 0.10
C ASN A 104 -7.87 10.23 -1.09
N PRO A 105 -8.76 9.23 -0.93
CA PRO A 105 -9.19 8.40 -2.03
C PRO A 105 -10.03 9.21 -3.04
N LEU A 106 -9.84 8.96 -4.34
CA LEU A 106 -10.62 9.64 -5.39
C LEU A 106 -12.11 9.25 -5.41
N GLY A 107 -12.43 8.05 -4.93
CA GLY A 107 -13.78 7.50 -4.93
C GLY A 107 -13.76 5.98 -4.77
N LYS A 108 -14.73 5.28 -5.36
CA LYS A 108 -14.76 3.81 -5.33
C LYS A 108 -13.88 3.25 -6.43
N LEU A 109 -13.30 2.07 -6.20
CA LEU A 109 -12.49 1.35 -7.20
C LEU A 109 -13.19 1.22 -8.56
N ALA A 110 -14.50 0.93 -8.58
CA ALA A 110 -15.29 0.77 -9.80
C ALA A 110 -15.43 2.05 -10.63
N ASP A 111 -15.25 3.23 -10.02
CA ASP A 111 -15.34 4.52 -10.72
C ASP A 111 -14.04 4.84 -11.48
N TYR A 112 -12.94 4.15 -11.15
CA TYR A 112 -11.58 4.43 -11.63
C TYR A 112 -10.84 3.15 -12.07
N PRO A 113 -11.38 2.33 -12.99
CA PRO A 113 -10.92 0.95 -13.24
C PRO A 113 -9.44 0.81 -13.63
N THR A 114 -8.84 1.83 -14.24
CA THR A 114 -7.44 1.82 -14.69
C THR A 114 -6.49 2.51 -13.72
N HIS A 115 -6.97 3.08 -12.62
CA HIS A 115 -6.11 3.77 -11.67
C HIS A 115 -5.32 2.78 -10.82
N VAL A 116 -4.06 3.13 -10.56
CA VAL A 116 -3.10 2.36 -9.78
C VAL A 116 -3.55 2.36 -8.33
N VAL A 117 -3.71 1.16 -7.76
CA VAL A 117 -4.02 1.00 -6.33
C VAL A 117 -2.73 0.77 -5.55
N LEU A 118 -2.01 -0.31 -5.88
CA LEU A 118 -0.82 -0.70 -5.14
C LEU A 118 0.33 -0.98 -6.11
N VAL A 119 1.52 -0.59 -5.69
CA VAL A 119 2.78 -0.89 -6.37
C VAL A 119 3.64 -1.74 -5.42
N ALA A 120 4.16 -2.84 -5.94
CA ALA A 120 5.16 -3.67 -5.27
C ALA A 120 6.52 -3.44 -5.94
N THR A 121 7.52 -3.04 -5.16
CA THR A 121 8.89 -2.86 -5.66
C THR A 121 9.92 -2.98 -4.53
N ALA A 122 11.21 -2.96 -4.86
CA ALA A 122 12.32 -3.02 -3.91
C ALA A 122 12.40 -1.73 -3.09
N ILE A 123 11.96 -1.80 -1.82
CA ILE A 123 12.05 -0.74 -0.82
C ILE A 123 12.42 -1.40 0.50
N ASP A 124 13.51 -0.94 1.10
CA ASP A 124 14.02 -1.47 2.36
C ASP A 124 13.74 -0.51 3.52
N GLY A 125 13.68 -1.06 4.73
CA GLY A 125 13.64 -0.27 5.97
C GLY A 125 12.31 0.41 6.29
N VAL A 126 11.26 0.20 5.48
CA VAL A 126 9.92 0.74 5.72
C VAL A 126 9.04 -0.31 6.40
N HIS A 127 8.47 0.03 7.55
CA HIS A 127 7.51 -0.86 8.21
C HIS A 127 6.12 -0.73 7.56
N PRO A 128 5.30 -1.79 7.44
CA PRO A 128 3.98 -1.70 6.79
C PRO A 128 3.03 -0.67 7.41
N LEU A 129 3.14 -0.41 8.72
CA LEU A 129 2.35 0.62 9.42
C LEU A 129 2.94 2.04 9.33
N GLU A 130 4.15 2.20 8.79
CA GLU A 130 4.78 3.51 8.66
C GLU A 130 4.06 4.36 7.60
N PRO A 131 3.69 5.62 7.90
CA PRO A 131 3.13 6.55 6.92
C PRO A 131 4.07 6.77 5.71
N PHE A 132 3.94 5.90 4.71
CA PHE A 132 4.78 5.88 3.52
C PHE A 132 3.92 5.72 2.26
N SER A 133 4.33 6.41 1.21
CA SER A 133 3.78 6.24 -0.13
C SER A 133 4.87 6.48 -1.15
N LEU A 134 4.93 5.61 -2.16
CA LEU A 134 5.95 5.68 -3.18
C LEU A 134 5.69 6.87 -4.09
N SER A 135 6.59 7.85 -4.07
CA SER A 135 6.51 9.01 -4.97
C SER A 135 6.89 8.63 -6.41
N GLU A 136 6.45 9.44 -7.37
CA GLU A 136 6.90 9.32 -8.76
C GLU A 136 8.43 9.37 -8.88
N ALA A 137 9.09 10.30 -8.17
CA ALA A 137 10.54 10.42 -8.16
C ALA A 137 11.22 9.15 -7.61
N GLY A 138 10.73 8.61 -6.49
CA GLY A 138 11.27 7.38 -5.90
C GLY A 138 11.08 6.17 -6.81
N LEU A 139 9.91 6.03 -7.44
CA LEU A 139 9.66 4.96 -8.41
C LEU A 139 10.59 5.09 -9.63
N ARG A 140 10.84 6.31 -10.11
CA ARG A 140 11.81 6.56 -11.19
C ARG A 140 13.22 6.14 -10.80
N GLU A 141 13.69 6.49 -9.61
CA GLU A 141 15.02 6.10 -9.11
C GLU A 141 15.17 4.57 -9.02
N ILE A 142 14.17 3.89 -8.49
CA ILE A 142 14.11 2.43 -8.36
C ILE A 142 14.18 1.76 -9.74
N LEU A 143 13.38 2.22 -10.70
CA LEU A 143 13.36 1.69 -12.06
C LEU A 143 14.69 1.98 -12.79
N ALA A 144 15.27 3.17 -12.62
CA ALA A 144 16.55 3.55 -13.22
C ALA A 144 17.73 2.74 -12.66
N ALA A 145 17.64 2.30 -11.40
CA ALA A 145 18.59 1.36 -10.79
C ALA A 145 18.41 -0.09 -11.29
N GLY A 146 17.44 -0.36 -12.16
CA GLY A 146 17.18 -1.67 -12.74
C GLY A 146 16.34 -2.59 -11.87
N HIS A 147 15.74 -2.08 -10.79
CA HIS A 147 14.80 -2.85 -9.98
C HIS A 147 13.44 -2.96 -10.68
N MET A 148 12.81 -4.12 -10.54
CA MET A 148 11.47 -4.35 -11.09
C MET A 148 10.41 -3.74 -10.19
N ALA A 149 9.38 -3.17 -10.80
CA ALA A 149 8.14 -2.81 -10.12
C ALA A 149 6.95 -3.45 -10.83
N VAL A 150 6.01 -3.95 -10.04
CA VAL A 150 4.73 -4.50 -10.51
C VAL A 150 3.60 -3.81 -9.77
N TYR A 151 2.43 -3.74 -10.37
CA TYR A 151 1.30 -3.05 -9.77
C TYR A 151 0.00 -3.84 -9.93
N VAL A 152 -1.03 -3.38 -9.21
CA VAL A 152 -2.42 -3.78 -9.42
C VAL A 152 -3.28 -2.53 -9.51
N ASP A 153 -4.18 -2.49 -10.49
CA ASP A 153 -5.16 -1.42 -10.66
C ASP A 153 -6.50 -1.70 -9.96
N ALA A 154 -7.42 -0.76 -10.07
CA ALA A 154 -8.71 -0.84 -9.41
C ALA A 154 -9.56 -2.02 -9.88
N ASP A 155 -9.44 -2.42 -11.15
CA ASP A 155 -10.07 -3.60 -11.75
C ASP A 155 -9.37 -4.93 -11.42
N ARG A 156 -8.38 -4.91 -10.52
CA ARG A 156 -7.58 -6.09 -10.11
C ARG A 156 -6.69 -6.63 -11.23
N ILE A 157 -6.42 -5.82 -12.26
CA ILE A 157 -5.51 -6.21 -13.33
C ILE A 157 -4.10 -5.89 -12.85
N HIS A 158 -3.24 -6.91 -12.96
CA HIS A 158 -1.82 -6.78 -12.68
C HIS A 158 -1.05 -6.30 -13.91
N GLY A 159 0.07 -5.65 -13.66
CA GLY A 159 0.98 -5.20 -14.71
C GLY A 159 2.38 -4.92 -14.22
N THR A 160 3.25 -4.52 -15.15
CA THR A 160 4.60 -4.03 -14.86
C THR A 160 4.63 -2.52 -14.89
N VAL A 161 5.61 -1.95 -14.18
CA VAL A 161 5.96 -0.55 -14.31
C VAL A 161 7.34 -0.45 -14.96
N THR A 162 7.47 0.39 -15.98
CA THR A 162 8.71 0.60 -16.72
C THR A 162 8.98 2.08 -16.94
N LEU A 163 10.23 2.43 -17.22
CA LEU A 163 10.59 3.74 -17.74
C LEU A 163 10.59 3.71 -19.26
N ASP A 164 9.88 4.65 -19.88
CA ASP A 164 9.95 4.97 -21.30
C ASP A 164 10.40 6.43 -21.46
N GLY A 165 11.70 6.62 -21.70
CA GLY A 165 12.34 7.92 -21.60
C GLY A 165 12.19 8.53 -20.20
N GLU A 166 11.54 9.69 -20.10
CA GLU A 166 11.27 10.37 -18.82
C GLU A 166 9.96 9.93 -18.16
N SER A 167 9.12 9.16 -18.87
CA SER A 167 7.78 8.78 -18.44
C SER A 167 7.78 7.44 -17.71
N ILE A 168 7.03 7.36 -16.61
CA ILE A 168 6.70 6.09 -15.96
C ILE A 168 5.46 5.51 -16.64
N VAL A 169 5.56 4.26 -17.10
CA VAL A 169 4.51 3.57 -17.82
C VAL A 169 4.00 2.39 -17.01
N PHE A 170 2.69 2.38 -16.74
CA PHE A 170 1.97 1.28 -16.10
C PHE A 170 1.34 0.40 -17.17
N ALA A 171 2.01 -0.69 -17.55
CA ALA A 171 1.55 -1.57 -18.63
C ALA A 171 0.75 -2.75 -18.06
N ARG A 172 -0.54 -2.83 -18.40
CA ARG A 172 -1.37 -4.01 -18.10
C ARG A 172 -0.84 -5.23 -18.84
N GLY A 173 -0.78 -6.38 -18.19
CA GLY A 173 -0.36 -7.62 -18.82
C GLY A 173 0.32 -8.58 -17.86
N MET A 174 0.33 -9.87 -18.21
CA MET A 174 1.04 -10.85 -17.41
C MET A 174 2.54 -10.54 -17.42
N VAL A 175 3.12 -10.41 -16.24
CA VAL A 175 4.57 -10.53 -16.05
C VAL A 175 4.92 -11.97 -16.44
N GLN A 176 5.52 -12.16 -17.62
CA GLN A 176 6.09 -13.46 -18.01
C GLN A 176 7.27 -13.82 -17.10
#